data_AF-A0A8T1GW72-F1
#
_entry.id   AF-A0A8T1GW72-F1
#
_cell.length_a   1.000
_cell.length_b   1.000
_cell.length_c   1.000
_cell.angle_alpha   90.00
_cell.angle_beta   90.00
_cell.angle_gamma   90.00
#
_symmetry.space_group_name_H-M   'P 1'
#
loop_
_entity.id
_entity.type
_entity.pdbx_description
1 polymer ?
#
loop_
_entity_poly.entity_id
_entity_poly.type
_entity_poly.pdbx_seq_one_letter_code
_entity_poly.pdbx_strand_id
1 'polypeptide(L)'
;MIRSVDEIQKLKILTTGTFSLSFRGMNTGTFTAVAAGTTAGATTIAGLETALEALTSVGSVDVSSVKTVLEVGAEVLITFTAQPGDLPPLKPSNNVASVEETQAGRTNFRKEVVVFSCTATQDTVRFTYNGEHADVDFNAALDTVETSLLTLFGVEAESISVTSATQLVLCKSATPADIKIVFDRVYGDITLSIDKGVDAGADAVIVFNTDASIDGVYNDDPALTMSGTFQVGYQGLYTRPLNAESSADQLRYALEDLDSIQTVSVTRELSYQPLLGKIDVTEGEIFVTCSTGETCNFYSAAYGLPGYKIRIAEDWYTVRTDLSSPGLHKTRLYLGDLNGREIGYLGSTDTAVTVYEWTKGYEWTVDVLSVSSPLGYIRAKAPRLYPEDGIVQVS
;
A
#
# COMPACT_ATOMS: atom_id res chain seq x y z
N MET A 1 0.98 -4.87 -12.23
CA MET A 1 0.04 -4.07 -11.41
C MET A 1 -1.34 -4.08 -12.04
N ILE A 2 -2.40 -4.13 -11.22
CA ILE A 2 -3.77 -4.00 -11.69
C ILE A 2 -4.14 -2.53 -11.92
N ARG A 3 -5.09 -2.27 -12.82
CA ARG A 3 -5.63 -0.93 -13.01
C ARG A 3 -6.55 -0.59 -11.84
N SER A 4 -6.27 0.51 -11.14
CA SER A 4 -7.15 1.01 -10.09
C SER A 4 -8.48 1.52 -10.66
N VAL A 5 -9.55 1.27 -9.91
CA VAL A 5 -10.92 1.68 -10.22
C VAL A 5 -11.58 2.09 -8.90
N ASP A 6 -12.27 3.22 -8.91
CA ASP A 6 -13.00 3.70 -7.74
C ASP A 6 -14.26 2.86 -7.52
N GLU A 7 -14.62 2.66 -6.26
CA GLU A 7 -15.88 2.05 -5.86
C GLU A 7 -17.06 2.97 -6.22
N ILE A 8 -18.12 2.43 -6.83
CA ILE A 8 -19.37 3.15 -7.07
C ILE A 8 -20.55 2.40 -6.51
N GLN A 9 -21.25 3.05 -5.58
CA GLN A 9 -22.48 2.56 -4.99
C GLN A 9 -23.66 3.44 -5.41
N LYS A 10 -24.82 2.83 -5.61
CA LYS A 10 -26.05 3.54 -5.97
C LYS A 10 -27.04 3.51 -4.82
N LEU A 11 -27.38 4.69 -4.34
CA LEU A 11 -28.47 4.92 -3.39
C LEU A 11 -29.78 5.17 -4.15
N LYS A 12 -30.83 4.42 -3.80
CA LYS A 12 -32.19 4.62 -4.32
C LYS A 12 -33.12 5.02 -3.18
N ILE A 13 -33.93 6.06 -3.41
CA ILE A 13 -34.97 6.48 -2.46
C ILE A 13 -36.28 5.78 -2.80
N LEU A 14 -36.78 4.96 -1.87
CA LEU A 14 -37.91 4.05 -2.09
C LEU A 14 -39.24 4.63 -1.60
N THR A 15 -39.23 5.34 -0.49
CA THR A 15 -40.43 5.95 0.09
C THR A 15 -40.07 7.25 0.82
N THR A 16 -41.08 8.01 1.22
CA THR A 16 -40.89 9.22 2.03
C THR A 16 -40.55 8.86 3.46
N GLY A 17 -39.78 9.70 4.15
CA GLY A 17 -39.46 9.51 5.56
C GLY A 17 -38.06 9.98 5.87
N THR A 18 -37.53 9.54 7.01
CA THR A 18 -36.17 9.84 7.42
C THR A 18 -35.35 8.58 7.56
N PHE A 19 -34.06 8.69 7.27
CA PHE A 19 -33.10 7.59 7.39
C PHE A 19 -31.70 8.14 7.67
N SER A 20 -30.77 7.26 8.00
CA SER A 20 -29.35 7.54 8.07
C SER A 20 -28.61 6.48 7.26
N LEU A 21 -27.37 6.76 6.87
CA LEU A 21 -26.48 5.77 6.27
C LEU A 21 -25.39 5.42 7.28
N SER A 22 -25.02 4.15 7.34
CA SER A 22 -23.82 3.73 8.05
C SER A 22 -22.75 3.19 7.11
N PHE A 23 -21.49 3.49 7.44
CA PHE A 23 -20.30 3.01 6.76
C PHE A 23 -19.22 2.71 7.79
N ARG A 24 -18.73 1.46 7.79
CA ARG A 24 -17.66 1.00 8.68
C ARG A 24 -17.87 1.36 10.15
N GLY A 25 -19.06 1.07 10.67
CA GLY A 25 -19.42 1.31 12.07
C GLY A 25 -19.77 2.77 12.42
N MET A 26 -19.66 3.72 11.49
CA MET A 26 -20.06 5.11 11.71
C MET A 26 -21.34 5.46 10.96
N ASN A 27 -22.14 6.34 11.56
CA ASN A 27 -23.43 6.75 11.04
C ASN A 27 -23.41 8.22 10.66
N THR A 28 -24.01 8.54 9.52
CA THR A 28 -24.34 9.92 9.17
C THR A 28 -25.39 10.50 10.14
N GLY A 29 -25.60 11.81 10.06
CA GLY A 29 -26.84 12.41 10.54
C GLY A 29 -28.08 11.92 9.76
N THR A 30 -29.24 12.43 10.16
CA THR A 30 -30.53 12.06 9.56
C THR A 30 -30.75 12.78 8.22
N PHE A 31 -31.10 12.02 7.20
CA PHE A 31 -31.58 12.46 5.90
C PHE A 31 -33.11 12.45 5.84
N THR A 32 -33.67 13.37 5.06
CA THR A 32 -35.12 13.47 4.83
C THR A 32 -35.44 13.23 3.36
N ALA A 33 -36.16 12.15 3.09
CA ALA A 33 -36.71 11.79 1.80
C ALA A 33 -38.15 12.28 1.65
N VAL A 34 -38.46 12.94 0.55
CA VAL A 34 -39.79 13.53 0.28
C VAL A 34 -40.48 12.89 -0.92
N ALA A 35 -41.76 13.20 -1.12
CA ALA A 35 -42.51 12.69 -2.27
C ALA A 35 -41.94 13.21 -3.59
N ALA A 36 -42.08 12.43 -4.66
CA ALA A 36 -41.64 12.81 -6.01
C ALA A 36 -42.23 14.17 -6.43
N GLY A 37 -41.39 15.05 -6.99
CA GLY A 37 -41.72 16.41 -7.38
C GLY A 37 -41.67 17.44 -6.23
N THR A 38 -41.29 17.04 -5.02
CA THR A 38 -41.22 17.92 -3.84
C THR A 38 -39.77 18.25 -3.51
N THR A 39 -39.48 19.50 -3.14
CA THR A 39 -38.15 19.93 -2.71
C THR A 39 -38.11 20.47 -1.27
N ALA A 40 -39.25 20.98 -0.77
CA ALA A 40 -39.33 21.57 0.56
C ALA A 40 -39.07 20.52 1.65
N GLY A 41 -38.09 20.79 2.52
CA GLY A 41 -37.73 19.92 3.64
C GLY A 41 -36.90 18.69 3.28
N ALA A 42 -36.59 18.49 2.00
CA ALA A 42 -35.75 17.37 1.54
C ALA A 42 -34.27 17.64 1.79
N THR A 43 -33.51 16.58 2.05
CA THR A 43 -32.05 16.64 1.96
C THR A 43 -31.63 16.86 0.50
N THR A 44 -30.73 17.81 0.26
CA THR A 44 -30.14 18.04 -1.06
C THR A 44 -29.05 17.02 -1.36
N ILE A 45 -28.74 16.78 -2.64
CA ILE A 45 -27.63 15.89 -3.01
C ILE A 45 -26.28 16.38 -2.43
N ALA A 46 -26.01 17.69 -2.48
CA ALA A 46 -24.83 18.27 -1.83
C ALA A 46 -24.83 18.09 -0.30
N GLY A 47 -26.02 18.08 0.32
CA GLY A 47 -26.16 17.80 1.75
C GLY A 47 -25.89 16.33 2.09
N LEU A 48 -26.26 15.40 1.21
CA LEU A 48 -25.88 13.99 1.32
C LEU A 48 -24.36 13.82 1.21
N GLU A 49 -23.73 14.42 0.20
CA GLU A 49 -22.28 14.43 0.02
C GLU A 49 -21.56 14.96 1.27
N THR A 50 -21.93 16.15 1.73
CA THR A 50 -21.35 16.77 2.94
C THR A 50 -21.46 15.84 4.17
N ALA A 51 -22.59 15.17 4.35
CA ALA A 51 -22.81 14.28 5.48
C ALA A 51 -22.03 12.97 5.38
N LEU A 52 -21.78 12.47 4.17
CA LEU A 52 -20.91 11.32 3.94
C LEU A 52 -19.45 11.69 4.19
N GLU A 53 -18.98 12.82 3.66
CA GLU A 53 -17.60 13.28 3.85
C GLU A 53 -17.26 13.65 5.29
N ALA A 54 -18.28 13.95 6.11
CA ALA A 54 -18.11 14.15 7.55
C ALA A 54 -17.74 12.85 8.30
N LEU A 55 -17.95 11.67 7.70
CA LEU A 55 -17.52 10.40 8.28
C LEU A 55 -16.03 10.17 7.97
N THR A 56 -15.21 10.03 9.00
CA THR A 56 -13.77 9.79 8.84
C THR A 56 -13.43 8.45 8.17
N SER A 57 -14.38 7.50 8.12
CA SER A 57 -14.24 6.23 7.41
C SER A 57 -14.51 6.34 5.92
N VAL A 58 -15.18 7.41 5.49
CA VAL A 58 -15.53 7.66 4.08
C VAL A 58 -14.47 8.58 3.47
N GLY A 59 -14.19 9.73 4.08
CA GLY A 59 -13.37 10.77 3.43
C GLY A 59 -14.09 11.35 2.22
N SER A 60 -13.35 11.79 1.19
CA SER A 60 -13.95 12.42 0.01
C SER A 60 -14.71 11.44 -0.90
N VAL A 61 -15.85 11.91 -1.41
CA VAL A 61 -16.68 11.21 -2.40
C VAL A 61 -17.04 12.17 -3.54
N ASP A 62 -17.46 11.62 -4.68
CA ASP A 62 -18.17 12.38 -5.72
C ASP A 62 -19.60 11.85 -5.79
N VAL A 63 -20.58 12.74 -5.69
CA VAL A 63 -22.00 12.36 -5.64
C VAL A 63 -22.73 12.95 -6.83
N SER A 64 -23.26 12.08 -7.68
CA SER A 64 -24.00 12.48 -8.88
C SER A 64 -25.44 11.95 -8.89
N SER A 65 -26.37 12.79 -9.33
CA SER A 65 -27.77 12.40 -9.54
C SER A 65 -28.41 13.30 -10.59
N VAL A 66 -29.43 12.77 -11.27
CA VAL A 66 -30.33 13.57 -12.12
C VAL A 66 -31.23 14.48 -11.29
N LYS A 67 -31.47 14.12 -10.03
CA LYS A 67 -32.28 14.89 -9.07
C LYS A 67 -31.39 15.78 -8.22
N THR A 68 -31.93 16.87 -7.70
CA THR A 68 -31.19 17.80 -6.83
C THR A 68 -31.47 17.57 -5.34
N VAL A 69 -32.47 16.75 -5.01
CA VAL A 69 -32.88 16.40 -3.66
C VAL A 69 -33.21 14.91 -3.57
N LEU A 70 -33.25 14.38 -2.35
CA LEU A 70 -33.71 13.03 -2.05
C LEU A 70 -35.23 12.95 -2.11
N GLU A 71 -35.78 12.83 -3.31
CA GLU A 71 -37.18 12.52 -3.54
C GLU A 71 -37.38 11.04 -3.89
N VAL A 72 -38.58 10.49 -3.66
CA VAL A 72 -38.91 9.11 -4.05
C VAL A 72 -38.62 8.88 -5.52
N GLY A 73 -37.87 7.81 -5.81
CA GLY A 73 -37.39 7.47 -7.14
C GLY A 73 -36.08 8.15 -7.55
N ALA A 74 -35.49 8.99 -6.70
CA ALA A 74 -34.14 9.50 -6.93
C ALA A 74 -33.13 8.33 -6.90
N GLU A 75 -32.29 8.25 -7.93
CA GLU A 75 -31.10 7.42 -7.95
C GLU A 75 -29.88 8.32 -7.86
N VAL A 76 -28.99 7.99 -6.93
CA VAL A 76 -27.78 8.76 -6.64
C VAL A 76 -26.58 7.82 -6.74
N LEU A 77 -25.61 8.15 -7.58
CA LEU A 77 -24.33 7.45 -7.65
C LEU A 77 -23.36 8.12 -6.70
N ILE A 78 -22.73 7.33 -5.85
CA ILE A 78 -21.72 7.74 -4.87
C ILE A 78 -20.43 7.05 -5.28
N THR A 79 -19.47 7.83 -5.76
CA THR A 79 -18.13 7.36 -6.13
C THR A 79 -17.18 7.66 -4.97
N PHE A 80 -16.56 6.62 -4.42
CA PHE A 80 -15.59 6.78 -3.33
C PHE A 80 -14.22 7.11 -3.89
N THR A 81 -13.77 8.34 -3.69
CA THR A 81 -12.48 8.81 -4.25
C THR A 81 -11.35 8.80 -3.22
N ALA A 82 -11.67 8.74 -1.92
CA ALA A 82 -10.68 8.70 -0.85
C ALA A 82 -10.37 7.29 -0.32
N GLN A 83 -11.26 6.32 -0.51
CA GLN A 83 -11.08 4.95 -0.04
C GLN A 83 -10.68 4.04 -1.22
N PRO A 84 -9.52 3.35 -1.17
CA PRO A 84 -9.08 2.53 -2.27
C PRO A 84 -9.67 1.11 -2.20
N GLY A 85 -9.81 0.48 -3.36
CA GLY A 85 -10.23 -0.91 -3.45
C GLY A 85 -11.72 -1.13 -3.17
N ASP A 86 -12.09 -2.41 -3.10
CA ASP A 86 -13.47 -2.83 -2.89
C ASP A 86 -13.96 -2.46 -1.47
N LEU A 87 -15.18 -1.94 -1.35
CA LEU A 87 -15.73 -1.39 -0.11
C LEU A 87 -17.06 -2.05 0.26
N PRO A 88 -17.36 -2.24 1.56
CA PRO A 88 -18.69 -2.69 1.96
C PRO A 88 -19.77 -1.69 1.53
N PRO A 89 -21.00 -2.14 1.23
CA PRO A 89 -22.08 -1.24 0.88
C PRO A 89 -22.46 -0.33 2.06
N LEU A 90 -22.78 0.93 1.78
CA LEU A 90 -23.49 1.81 2.71
C LEU A 90 -24.78 1.13 3.16
N LYS A 91 -25.07 1.16 4.46
CA LYS A 91 -26.26 0.53 5.03
C LYS A 91 -27.29 1.58 5.46
N PRO A 92 -28.45 1.69 4.80
CA PRO A 92 -29.56 2.50 5.29
C PRO A 92 -30.10 1.98 6.62
N SER A 93 -30.48 2.88 7.53
CA SER A 93 -31.03 2.49 8.84
C SER A 93 -32.44 1.90 8.77
N ASN A 94 -33.13 2.05 7.63
CA ASN A 94 -34.46 1.50 7.39
C ASN A 94 -34.76 1.47 5.89
N ASN A 95 -35.97 1.01 5.52
CA ASN A 95 -36.39 0.78 4.14
C ASN A 95 -36.80 2.06 3.37
N VAL A 96 -36.54 3.27 3.89
CA VAL A 96 -36.72 4.52 3.14
C VAL A 96 -35.79 4.58 1.92
N ALA A 97 -34.60 3.98 2.05
CA ALA A 97 -33.64 3.90 0.97
C ALA A 97 -33.03 2.48 0.87
N SER A 98 -32.44 2.18 -0.28
CA SER A 98 -31.62 0.99 -0.51
C SER A 98 -30.32 1.37 -1.18
N VAL A 99 -29.27 0.61 -0.93
CA VAL A 99 -27.97 0.77 -1.58
C VAL A 99 -27.64 -0.52 -2.32
N GLU A 100 -27.12 -0.38 -3.55
CA GLU A 100 -26.52 -1.49 -4.29
C GLU A 100 -25.15 -1.07 -4.83
N GLU A 101 -24.19 -2.00 -4.81
CA GLU A 101 -22.91 -1.81 -5.48
C GLU A 101 -23.12 -1.86 -7.00
N THR A 102 -22.56 -0.89 -7.71
CA THR A 102 -22.63 -0.82 -9.18
C THR A 102 -21.28 -1.07 -9.83
N GLN A 103 -20.20 -0.80 -9.11
CA GLN A 103 -18.83 -1.06 -9.53
C GLN A 103 -17.98 -1.31 -8.29
N ALA A 104 -17.50 -2.55 -8.15
CA ALA A 104 -16.51 -2.91 -7.16
C ALA A 104 -15.19 -2.17 -7.40
N GLY A 105 -14.67 -1.53 -6.35
CA GLY A 105 -13.39 -0.86 -6.35
C GLY A 105 -12.21 -1.82 -6.53
N ARG A 106 -11.13 -1.35 -7.14
CA ARG A 106 -9.87 -2.11 -7.33
C ARG A 106 -8.68 -1.24 -7.01
N THR A 107 -7.71 -1.79 -6.27
CA THR A 107 -6.46 -1.09 -5.94
C THR A 107 -5.28 -2.05 -5.88
N ASN A 108 -4.08 -1.56 -6.15
CA ASN A 108 -2.85 -2.32 -5.91
C ASN A 108 -2.47 -2.32 -4.42
N PHE A 109 -2.85 -1.27 -3.69
CA PHE A 109 -2.46 -1.08 -2.30
C PHE A 109 -3.58 -0.45 -1.46
N ARG A 110 -3.75 -0.96 -0.24
CA ARG A 110 -4.55 -0.39 0.85
C ARG A 110 -3.98 -0.88 2.18
N LYS A 111 -3.94 0.00 3.18
CA LYS A 111 -3.52 -0.36 4.53
C LYS A 111 -4.53 -1.29 5.20
N GLU A 112 -4.01 -2.17 6.05
CA GLU A 112 -4.83 -2.97 6.93
C GLU A 112 -5.22 -2.20 8.19
N VAL A 113 -6.46 -2.40 8.64
CA VAL A 113 -6.98 -1.85 9.88
C VAL A 113 -7.73 -2.92 10.64
N VAL A 114 -7.30 -3.19 11.88
CA VAL A 114 -7.99 -4.12 12.78
C VAL A 114 -8.72 -3.32 13.85
N VAL A 115 -10.03 -3.53 13.96
CA VAL A 115 -10.87 -2.88 14.98
C VAL A 115 -11.51 -3.92 15.87
N PHE A 116 -11.33 -3.77 17.18
CA PHE A 116 -11.91 -4.69 18.18
C PHE A 116 -12.22 -3.95 19.48
N SER A 117 -13.06 -4.54 20.31
CA SER A 117 -13.27 -4.12 21.69
C SER A 117 -12.78 -5.23 22.63
N CYS A 118 -12.28 -4.83 23.81
CA CYS A 118 -11.80 -5.77 24.82
C CYS A 118 -12.41 -5.49 26.20
N THR A 119 -13.00 -6.52 26.81
CA THR A 119 -13.31 -6.53 28.25
C THR A 119 -12.40 -7.51 28.97
N ALA A 120 -11.82 -7.11 30.09
CA ALA A 120 -11.03 -7.96 30.96
C ALA A 120 -10.99 -7.33 32.37
N THR A 121 -10.67 -8.12 33.38
CA THR A 121 -10.46 -7.63 34.75
C THR A 121 -9.10 -7.98 35.33
N GLN A 122 -8.34 -8.86 34.68
CA GLN A 122 -7.03 -9.32 35.15
C GLN A 122 -6.16 -9.89 34.02
N ASP A 123 -4.87 -10.03 34.32
CA ASP A 123 -3.82 -10.64 33.47
C ASP A 123 -3.66 -9.97 32.09
N THR A 124 -3.47 -10.75 31.03
CA THR A 124 -2.94 -10.29 29.75
C THR A 124 -3.87 -10.56 28.55
N VAL A 125 -3.65 -9.80 27.49
CA VAL A 125 -4.13 -10.04 26.12
C VAL A 125 -2.93 -10.45 25.29
N ARG A 126 -3.08 -11.50 24.47
CA ARG A 126 -2.03 -12.02 23.61
C ARG A 126 -2.24 -11.54 22.18
N PHE A 127 -1.22 -10.92 21.62
CA PHE A 127 -1.08 -10.64 20.20
C PHE A 127 -0.15 -11.68 19.57
N THR A 128 -0.53 -12.23 18.42
CA THR A 128 0.27 -13.23 17.70
C THR A 128 0.46 -12.83 16.25
N TYR A 129 1.71 -12.83 15.78
CA TYR A 129 2.07 -12.58 14.39
C TYR A 129 3.24 -13.48 13.98
N ASN A 130 3.15 -14.16 12.84
CA ASN A 130 4.18 -15.07 12.33
C ASN A 130 4.70 -16.11 13.34
N GLY A 131 3.86 -16.54 14.28
CA GLY A 131 4.22 -17.51 15.33
C GLY A 131 4.94 -16.90 16.55
N GLU A 132 5.25 -15.60 16.52
CA GLU A 132 5.75 -14.85 17.67
C GLU A 132 4.58 -14.24 18.46
N HIS A 133 4.82 -13.96 19.75
CA HIS A 133 3.79 -13.49 20.67
C HIS A 133 4.21 -12.26 21.46
N ALA A 134 3.26 -11.36 21.69
CA ALA A 134 3.36 -10.32 22.70
C ALA A 134 2.17 -10.42 23.66
N ASP A 135 2.47 -10.67 24.95
CA ASP A 135 1.48 -10.64 26.02
C ASP A 135 1.51 -9.24 26.65
N VAL A 136 0.38 -8.56 26.62
CA VAL A 136 0.24 -7.18 27.10
C VAL A 136 -0.80 -7.13 28.20
N ASP A 137 -0.50 -6.47 29.31
CA ASP A 137 -1.42 -6.32 30.44
C ASP A 137 -2.77 -5.75 29.97
N PHE A 138 -3.87 -6.30 30.50
CA PHE A 138 -5.21 -5.92 30.10
C PHE A 138 -5.51 -4.42 30.30
N ASN A 139 -4.85 -3.79 31.27
CA ASN A 139 -4.99 -2.38 31.60
C ASN A 139 -3.83 -1.52 31.07
N ALA A 140 -2.96 -2.07 30.22
CA ALA A 140 -1.87 -1.33 29.60
C ALA A 140 -2.41 -0.12 28.83
N ALA A 141 -1.69 0.99 28.89
CA ALA A 141 -1.98 2.16 28.07
C ALA A 141 -1.78 1.83 26.57
N LEU A 142 -2.54 2.47 25.69
CA LEU A 142 -2.52 2.13 24.25
C LEU A 142 -1.13 2.37 23.59
N ASP A 143 -0.34 3.31 24.11
CA ASP A 143 1.06 3.53 23.69
C ASP A 143 1.98 2.34 24.02
N THR A 144 1.73 1.67 25.14
CA THR A 144 2.40 0.43 25.54
C THR A 144 2.01 -0.73 24.62
N VAL A 145 0.72 -0.78 24.23
CA VAL A 145 0.23 -1.76 23.25
C VAL A 145 0.93 -1.54 21.91
N GLU A 146 0.97 -0.29 21.43
CA GLU A 146 1.67 0.10 20.19
C GLU A 146 3.13 -0.33 20.23
N THR A 147 3.86 0.00 21.30
CA THR A 147 5.27 -0.37 21.46
C THR A 147 5.48 -1.89 21.45
N SER A 148 4.57 -2.64 22.07
CA SER A 148 4.59 -4.11 22.04
C SER A 148 4.37 -4.66 20.63
N LEU A 149 3.46 -4.07 19.85
CA LEU A 149 3.22 -4.46 18.45
C LEU A 149 4.40 -4.10 17.55
N LEU A 150 5.00 -2.91 17.69
CA LEU A 150 6.20 -2.52 16.94
C LEU A 150 7.34 -3.52 17.18
N THR A 151 7.51 -3.98 18.43
CA THR A 151 8.50 -4.99 18.79
C THR A 151 8.16 -6.36 18.21
N LEU A 152 6.89 -6.79 18.31
CA LEU A 152 6.40 -8.06 17.76
C LEU A 152 6.62 -8.16 16.24
N PHE A 153 6.39 -7.06 15.52
CA PHE A 153 6.58 -6.99 14.07
C PHE A 153 8.04 -6.69 13.67
N GLY A 154 8.91 -6.29 14.61
CA GLY A 154 10.30 -5.95 14.33
C GLY A 154 10.46 -4.70 13.47
N VAL A 155 9.58 -3.72 13.64
CA VAL A 155 9.50 -2.51 12.80
C VAL A 155 9.82 -1.23 13.58
N GLU A 156 10.12 -0.16 12.86
CA GLU A 156 10.41 1.15 13.46
C GLU A 156 9.14 1.85 13.95
N ALA A 157 9.31 2.87 14.79
CA ALA A 157 8.22 3.72 15.26
C ALA A 157 7.35 4.25 14.10
N GLU A 158 6.07 4.52 14.40
CA GLU A 158 5.05 4.97 13.44
C GLU A 158 4.68 3.94 12.35
N SER A 159 5.25 2.73 12.38
CA SER A 159 4.84 1.68 11.43
C SER A 159 3.48 1.07 11.76
N ILE A 160 3.09 1.13 13.03
CA ILE A 160 1.81 0.67 13.57
C ILE A 160 1.30 1.76 14.51
N SER A 161 0.02 2.10 14.42
CA SER A 161 -0.63 3.03 15.35
C SER A 161 -1.79 2.36 16.09
N VAL A 162 -1.88 2.59 17.41
CA VAL A 162 -2.96 2.02 18.26
C VAL A 162 -3.74 3.14 18.92
N THR A 163 -5.03 3.24 18.59
CA THR A 163 -5.88 4.36 19.03
C THR A 163 -7.27 3.90 19.46
N SER A 164 -7.95 4.74 20.24
CA SER A 164 -9.38 4.61 20.50
C SER A 164 -9.98 6.01 20.65
N ALA A 165 -11.26 6.17 20.31
CA ALA A 165 -11.94 7.47 20.40
C ALA A 165 -12.14 7.96 21.84
N THR A 166 -12.31 7.04 22.81
CA THR A 166 -12.71 7.41 24.19
C THR A 166 -11.98 6.65 25.29
N GLN A 167 -11.17 5.65 24.94
CA GLN A 167 -10.48 4.77 25.89
C GLN A 167 -8.96 4.92 25.73
N LEU A 168 -8.23 4.88 26.84
CA LEU A 168 -6.77 5.06 26.87
C LEU A 168 -6.01 3.78 27.24
N VAL A 169 -6.71 2.69 27.54
CA VAL A 169 -6.14 1.40 27.95
C VAL A 169 -6.67 0.26 27.07
N LEU A 170 -5.99 -0.88 27.07
CA LEU A 170 -6.30 -2.02 26.19
C LEU A 170 -7.68 -2.65 26.44
N CYS A 171 -8.08 -2.85 27.70
CA CYS A 171 -9.38 -3.45 28.02
C CYS A 171 -10.12 -2.61 29.05
N LYS A 172 -11.45 -2.55 28.92
CA LYS A 172 -12.32 -1.83 29.85
C LYS A 172 -13.61 -2.60 30.08
N SER A 173 -13.92 -2.85 31.35
CA SER A 173 -15.19 -3.41 31.78
C SER A 173 -16.09 -2.31 32.37
N ALA A 174 -17.42 -2.30 32.18
CA ALA A 174 -18.23 -3.23 31.39
C ALA A 174 -18.56 -2.73 29.97
N THR A 175 -18.17 -1.49 29.63
CA THR A 175 -18.50 -0.83 28.36
C THR A 175 -17.21 -0.46 27.61
N PRO A 176 -16.60 -1.43 26.90
CA PRO A 176 -15.38 -1.17 26.15
C PRO A 176 -15.69 -0.28 24.94
N ALA A 177 -14.76 0.61 24.61
CA ALA A 177 -14.77 1.29 23.31
C ALA A 177 -13.96 0.48 22.30
N ASP A 178 -14.18 0.75 21.01
CA ASP A 178 -13.37 0.19 19.93
C ASP A 178 -11.93 0.71 20.03
N ILE A 179 -10.99 -0.21 19.85
CA ILE A 179 -9.57 0.00 19.66
C ILE A 179 -9.27 -0.29 18.19
N LYS A 180 -8.52 0.62 17.58
CA LYS A 180 -8.13 0.59 16.18
C LYS A 180 -6.61 0.44 16.10
N ILE A 181 -6.18 -0.62 15.44
CA ILE A 181 -4.80 -0.84 15.02
C ILE A 181 -4.73 -0.52 13.53
N VAL A 182 -3.82 0.37 13.13
CA VAL A 182 -3.53 0.65 11.71
C VAL A 182 -2.10 0.21 11.42
N PHE A 183 -1.95 -0.54 10.34
CA PHE A 183 -0.64 -0.92 9.81
C PHE A 183 -0.20 0.12 8.79
N ASP A 184 0.47 1.16 9.28
CA ASP A 184 0.85 2.31 8.47
C ASP A 184 1.99 1.99 7.51
N ARG A 185 3.02 1.28 7.99
CA ARG A 185 4.24 0.94 7.22
C ARG A 185 4.62 -0.54 7.30
N VAL A 186 3.66 -1.39 7.66
CA VAL A 186 3.77 -2.85 7.55
C VAL A 186 3.01 -3.26 6.30
N TYR A 187 3.66 -4.01 5.41
CA TYR A 187 3.12 -4.35 4.10
C TYR A 187 3.12 -5.87 3.89
N GLY A 188 2.28 -6.34 2.97
CA GLY A 188 2.11 -7.77 2.68
C GLY A 188 0.86 -8.34 3.33
N ASP A 189 0.86 -9.67 3.48
CA ASP A 189 -0.20 -10.41 4.17
C ASP A 189 0.03 -10.30 5.68
N ILE A 190 -0.87 -9.58 6.37
CA ILE A 190 -0.79 -9.33 7.80
C ILE A 190 -1.86 -10.20 8.47
N THR A 191 -1.43 -11.29 9.08
CA THR A 191 -2.32 -12.14 9.89
C THR A 191 -2.03 -11.91 11.37
N LEU A 192 -2.69 -10.92 11.97
CA LEU A 192 -2.63 -10.66 13.41
C LEU A 192 -3.75 -11.41 14.14
N SER A 193 -3.39 -12.29 15.10
CA SER A 193 -4.36 -12.86 16.05
C SER A 193 -4.36 -12.07 17.35
N ILE A 194 -5.55 -11.84 17.91
CA ILE A 194 -5.73 -11.17 19.21
C ILE A 194 -6.62 -12.07 20.07
N ASP A 195 -6.04 -12.60 21.14
CA ASP A 195 -6.66 -13.59 22.00
C ASP A 195 -6.46 -13.22 23.47
N LYS A 196 -7.15 -13.93 24.37
CA LYS A 196 -6.82 -13.87 25.78
C LYS A 196 -5.41 -14.40 26.06
N GLY A 197 -4.76 -13.88 27.09
CA GLY A 197 -3.50 -14.40 27.59
C GLY A 197 -3.57 -15.88 27.96
N VAL A 198 -2.40 -16.52 28.08
CA VAL A 198 -2.29 -17.94 28.46
C VAL A 198 -2.25 -18.17 29.96
N ASP A 199 -2.20 -17.10 30.74
CA ASP A 199 -2.24 -17.16 32.19
C ASP A 199 -3.55 -17.80 32.66
N ALA A 200 -3.47 -18.61 33.71
CA ALA A 200 -4.62 -19.38 34.20
C ALA A 200 -5.81 -18.51 34.65
N GLY A 201 -5.58 -17.21 34.90
CA GLY A 201 -6.58 -16.23 35.26
C GLY A 201 -7.04 -15.31 34.12
N ALA A 202 -6.45 -15.39 32.93
CA ALA A 202 -6.75 -14.45 31.85
C ALA A 202 -8.23 -14.56 31.41
N ASP A 203 -8.93 -13.43 31.51
CA ASP A 203 -10.38 -13.33 31.29
C ASP A 203 -10.77 -12.41 30.14
N ALA A 204 -9.79 -12.00 29.32
CA ALA A 204 -10.03 -11.12 28.20
C ALA A 204 -11.04 -11.71 27.21
N VAL A 205 -12.04 -10.91 26.86
CA VAL A 205 -13.01 -11.19 25.79
C VAL A 205 -12.79 -10.16 24.70
N ILE A 206 -12.37 -10.67 23.54
CA ILE A 206 -12.09 -9.87 22.34
C ILE A 206 -13.28 -10.00 21.40
N VAL A 207 -13.83 -8.86 20.99
CA VAL A 207 -14.93 -8.81 20.01
C VAL A 207 -14.49 -7.92 18.86
N PHE A 208 -14.25 -8.53 17.69
CA PHE A 208 -13.89 -7.81 16.47
C PHE A 208 -15.08 -7.04 15.92
N ASN A 209 -14.84 -5.79 15.54
CA ASN A 209 -15.76 -4.99 14.76
C ASN A 209 -15.44 -5.22 13.27
N THR A 210 -16.07 -6.24 12.69
CA THR A 210 -15.86 -6.61 11.28
C THR A 210 -16.38 -5.57 10.29
N ASP A 211 -17.35 -4.74 10.70
CA ASP A 211 -17.83 -3.63 9.88
C ASP A 211 -16.76 -2.54 9.78
N ALA A 212 -16.06 -2.21 10.88
CA ALA A 212 -15.04 -1.15 10.92
C ALA A 212 -13.62 -1.61 10.50
N SER A 213 -13.33 -2.91 10.60
CA SER A 213 -12.07 -3.49 10.17
C SER A 213 -11.93 -3.46 8.65
N ILE A 214 -10.69 -3.33 8.17
CA ILE A 214 -10.35 -3.20 6.76
C ILE A 214 -9.25 -4.19 6.45
N ASP A 215 -9.55 -5.14 5.58
CA ASP A 215 -8.54 -6.05 5.04
C ASP A 215 -7.53 -5.28 4.17
N GLY A 216 -6.25 -5.53 4.40
CA GLY A 216 -5.15 -4.93 3.65
C GLY A 216 -5.16 -5.41 2.20
N VAL A 217 -4.62 -4.59 1.30
CA VAL A 217 -4.35 -5.02 -0.07
C VAL A 217 -2.89 -4.73 -0.36
N TYR A 218 -2.14 -5.74 -0.76
CA TYR A 218 -0.77 -5.61 -1.23
C TYR A 218 -0.56 -6.54 -2.42
N ASN A 219 -0.87 -6.06 -3.62
CA ASN A 219 -0.86 -6.85 -4.84
C ASN A 219 0.54 -6.96 -5.46
N ASP A 220 1.48 -7.48 -4.67
CA ASP A 220 2.82 -7.84 -5.13
C ASP A 220 2.77 -9.19 -5.85
N ASP A 221 3.39 -9.25 -7.02
CA ASP A 221 3.49 -10.49 -7.80
C ASP A 221 4.92 -11.02 -7.69
N PRO A 222 5.18 -11.97 -6.77
CA PRO A 222 6.52 -12.51 -6.59
C PRO A 222 7.00 -13.32 -7.81
N ALA A 223 6.12 -13.72 -8.74
CA ALA A 223 6.54 -14.42 -9.95
C ALA A 223 7.28 -13.50 -10.94
N LEU A 224 7.24 -12.18 -10.73
CA LEU A 224 7.95 -11.19 -11.53
C LEU A 224 9.38 -10.90 -11.03
N THR A 225 9.86 -11.62 -10.01
CA THR A 225 11.28 -11.52 -9.62
C THR A 225 12.17 -12.23 -10.63
N MET A 226 13.23 -11.56 -11.09
CA MET A 226 14.17 -12.13 -12.04
C MET A 226 14.90 -13.34 -11.43
N SER A 227 14.81 -14.49 -12.09
CA SER A 227 15.48 -15.72 -11.69
C SER A 227 15.92 -16.55 -12.89
N GLY A 228 16.57 -17.69 -12.65
CA GLY A 228 17.14 -18.53 -13.69
C GLY A 228 18.62 -18.26 -13.92
N THR A 229 19.09 -18.51 -15.15
CA THR A 229 20.50 -18.45 -15.53
C THR A 229 20.77 -17.80 -16.88
N PHE A 230 21.87 -17.06 -16.96
CA PHE A 230 22.44 -16.53 -18.19
C PHE A 230 23.89 -16.98 -18.41
N GLN A 231 24.40 -16.80 -19.63
CA GLN A 231 25.80 -17.00 -19.98
C GLN A 231 26.29 -15.81 -20.77
N VAL A 232 27.53 -15.41 -20.51
CA VAL A 232 28.24 -14.39 -21.30
C VAL A 232 29.33 -15.10 -22.10
N GLY A 233 29.65 -14.61 -23.28
CA GLY A 233 30.61 -15.24 -24.17
C GLY A 233 31.54 -14.23 -24.84
N TYR A 234 32.75 -14.69 -25.11
CA TYR A 234 33.80 -13.93 -25.76
C TYR A 234 34.53 -14.86 -26.75
N GLN A 235 34.71 -14.39 -27.98
CA GLN A 235 35.32 -15.17 -29.08
C GLN A 235 34.75 -16.58 -29.30
N GLY A 236 33.45 -16.78 -29.05
CA GLY A 236 32.76 -18.05 -29.30
C GLY A 236 32.80 -19.03 -28.14
N LEU A 237 33.58 -18.76 -27.08
CA LEU A 237 33.47 -19.46 -25.79
C LEU A 237 32.44 -18.76 -24.91
N TYR A 238 31.79 -19.53 -24.04
CA TYR A 238 30.79 -19.04 -23.10
C TYR A 238 31.18 -19.43 -21.68
N THR A 239 30.89 -18.55 -20.73
CA THR A 239 31.01 -18.82 -19.31
C THR A 239 30.18 -20.04 -18.92
N ARG A 240 30.45 -20.63 -17.75
CA ARG A 240 29.44 -21.47 -17.08
C ARG A 240 28.12 -20.70 -16.89
N PRO A 241 26.97 -21.38 -16.77
CA PRO A 241 25.72 -20.74 -16.38
C PRO A 241 25.90 -19.94 -15.08
N LEU A 242 25.49 -18.67 -15.13
CA LEU A 242 25.44 -17.74 -14.00
C LEU A 242 24.00 -17.57 -13.58
N ASN A 243 23.74 -17.43 -12.28
CA ASN A 243 22.39 -17.13 -11.81
C ASN A 243 22.03 -15.68 -12.22
N ALA A 244 20.76 -15.41 -12.51
CA ALA A 244 20.32 -14.05 -12.85
C ALA A 244 20.66 -13.00 -11.78
N GLU A 245 20.78 -13.42 -10.51
CA GLU A 245 21.20 -12.59 -9.37
C GLU A 245 22.71 -12.60 -9.12
N SER A 246 23.52 -13.15 -10.04
CA SER A 246 24.96 -13.29 -9.85
C SER A 246 25.65 -11.95 -9.62
N SER A 247 26.55 -11.91 -8.62
CA SER A 247 27.30 -10.71 -8.27
C SER A 247 28.30 -10.31 -9.36
N ALA A 248 28.79 -9.07 -9.31
CA ALA A 248 29.83 -8.58 -10.21
C ALA A 248 31.09 -9.48 -10.17
N ASP A 249 31.52 -9.90 -8.98
CA ASP A 249 32.64 -10.84 -8.82
C ASP A 249 32.37 -12.20 -9.47
N GLN A 250 31.16 -12.75 -9.33
CA GLN A 250 30.82 -14.02 -9.94
C GLN A 250 30.89 -13.96 -11.47
N LEU A 251 30.42 -12.85 -12.06
CA LEU A 251 30.53 -12.62 -13.50
C LEU A 251 31.99 -12.41 -13.92
N ARG A 252 32.77 -11.64 -13.16
CA ARG A 252 34.21 -11.44 -13.40
C ARG A 252 34.95 -12.78 -13.43
N TYR A 253 34.82 -13.60 -12.38
CA TYR A 253 35.47 -14.89 -12.31
C TYR A 253 35.09 -15.80 -13.48
N ALA A 254 33.82 -15.78 -13.88
CA ALA A 254 33.35 -16.61 -14.98
C ALA A 254 33.87 -16.13 -16.35
N LEU A 255 34.09 -14.83 -16.53
CA LEU A 255 34.71 -14.26 -17.73
C LEU A 255 36.22 -14.54 -17.77
N GLU A 256 36.92 -14.41 -16.65
CA GLU A 256 38.37 -14.70 -16.53
C GLU A 256 38.70 -16.21 -16.64
N ASP A 257 37.69 -17.07 -16.51
CA ASP A 257 37.80 -18.51 -16.78
C ASP A 257 37.80 -18.84 -18.28
N LEU A 258 37.51 -17.87 -19.15
CA LEU A 258 37.64 -18.02 -20.60
C LEU A 258 39.11 -17.79 -21.00
N ASP A 259 39.76 -18.79 -21.62
CA ASP A 259 41.19 -18.76 -22.01
C ASP A 259 41.68 -17.49 -22.76
N SER A 260 40.75 -16.77 -23.40
CA SER A 260 41.03 -15.56 -24.19
C SER A 260 41.00 -14.27 -23.38
N ILE A 261 40.46 -14.28 -22.16
CA ILE A 261 40.36 -13.16 -21.22
C ILE A 261 41.31 -13.42 -20.06
N GLN A 262 42.18 -12.45 -19.76
CA GLN A 262 43.09 -12.55 -18.63
C GLN A 262 42.58 -11.77 -17.41
N THR A 263 42.00 -10.59 -17.65
CA THR A 263 41.53 -9.73 -16.55
C THR A 263 40.40 -8.82 -17.04
N VAL A 264 39.34 -8.72 -16.23
CA VAL A 264 38.25 -7.76 -16.45
C VAL A 264 37.88 -7.05 -15.15
N SER A 265 37.40 -5.81 -15.26
CA SER A 265 36.65 -5.15 -14.19
C SER A 265 35.17 -5.34 -14.46
N VAL A 266 34.39 -5.67 -13.43
CA VAL A 266 32.94 -5.79 -13.55
C VAL A 266 32.30 -4.96 -12.45
N THR A 267 31.35 -4.10 -12.82
CA THR A 267 30.41 -3.48 -11.89
C THR A 267 29.01 -3.99 -12.18
N ARG A 268 28.13 -3.92 -11.17
CA ARG A 268 26.72 -4.29 -11.30
C ARG A 268 25.86 -3.24 -10.63
N GLU A 269 24.83 -2.80 -11.33
CA GLU A 269 23.75 -2.00 -10.78
C GLU A 269 22.39 -2.64 -11.07
N LEU A 270 21.34 -2.09 -10.47
CA LEU A 270 19.97 -2.48 -10.78
C LEU A 270 19.61 -1.92 -12.15
N SER A 271 19.00 -2.71 -13.03
CA SER A 271 18.52 -2.19 -14.31
C SER A 271 17.28 -1.31 -14.08
N TYR A 272 17.10 -0.26 -14.88
CA TYR A 272 16.02 0.68 -14.65
C TYR A 272 15.39 1.19 -15.94
N GLN A 273 14.14 1.63 -15.83
CA GLN A 273 13.39 2.26 -16.92
C GLN A 273 12.65 3.49 -16.42
N PRO A 274 12.47 4.52 -17.25
CA PRO A 274 11.80 5.74 -16.82
C PRO A 274 10.32 5.47 -16.56
N LEU A 275 9.82 6.03 -15.46
CA LEU A 275 8.39 6.10 -15.16
C LEU A 275 7.75 7.31 -15.86
N LEU A 276 6.43 7.23 -16.04
CA LEU A 276 5.63 8.35 -16.56
C LEU A 276 5.45 9.43 -15.50
N GLY A 277 5.34 10.68 -15.96
CA GLY A 277 5.24 11.84 -15.08
C GLY A 277 6.61 12.28 -14.56
N LYS A 278 6.67 13.52 -14.10
CA LYS A 278 7.87 14.09 -13.48
C LYS A 278 7.54 14.61 -12.10
N ILE A 279 8.57 14.69 -11.27
CA ILE A 279 8.44 15.09 -9.87
C ILE A 279 9.28 16.33 -9.57
N ASP A 280 8.82 17.08 -8.57
CA ASP A 280 9.60 18.13 -7.93
C ASP A 280 10.22 17.53 -6.65
N VAL A 281 11.52 17.77 -6.48
CA VAL A 281 12.34 17.24 -5.39
C VAL A 281 12.92 18.39 -4.60
N THR A 282 12.99 18.22 -3.28
CA THR A 282 13.60 19.20 -2.37
C THR A 282 14.59 18.46 -1.50
N GLU A 283 15.83 18.96 -1.43
CA GLU A 283 16.88 18.38 -0.60
C GLU A 283 16.40 18.19 0.85
N GLY A 284 16.57 16.98 1.38
CA GLY A 284 16.21 16.60 2.74
C GLY A 284 14.72 16.32 2.99
N GLU A 285 13.81 16.60 2.05
CA GLU A 285 12.39 16.25 2.21
C GLU A 285 12.18 14.74 2.09
N ILE A 286 11.35 14.18 2.98
CA ILE A 286 11.04 12.74 3.05
C ILE A 286 10.04 12.28 2.00
N PHE A 287 9.60 13.19 1.14
CA PHE A 287 8.68 12.92 0.04
C PHE A 287 9.00 13.80 -1.16
N VAL A 288 8.50 13.36 -2.31
CA VAL A 288 8.52 14.14 -3.55
C VAL A 288 7.10 14.45 -3.99
N THR A 289 6.93 15.48 -4.81
CA THR A 289 5.60 15.90 -5.30
C THR A 289 5.51 15.78 -6.81
N CYS A 290 4.31 15.55 -7.33
CA CYS A 290 4.12 15.55 -8.77
C CYS A 290 4.30 16.97 -9.32
N SER A 291 5.12 17.13 -10.36
CA SER A 291 5.37 18.44 -10.96
C SER A 291 4.09 19.03 -11.54
N THR A 292 4.02 20.36 -11.57
CA THR A 292 2.86 21.07 -12.11
C THR A 292 2.60 20.69 -13.58
N GLY A 293 1.38 20.23 -13.88
CA GLY A 293 0.98 19.81 -15.23
C GLY A 293 1.29 18.36 -15.58
N GLU A 294 1.98 17.62 -14.71
CA GLU A 294 2.28 16.20 -14.89
C GLU A 294 1.19 15.32 -14.26
N THR A 295 1.15 14.05 -14.68
CA THR A 295 0.22 13.05 -14.13
C THR A 295 1.00 11.87 -13.56
N CYS A 296 1.22 11.90 -12.25
CA CYS A 296 2.04 10.89 -11.58
C CYS A 296 1.24 9.71 -11.00
N ASN A 297 -0.05 9.90 -10.68
CA ASN A 297 -0.94 8.83 -10.19
C ASN A 297 -0.37 7.98 -9.03
N PHE A 298 0.29 8.61 -8.05
CA PHE A 298 0.88 7.90 -6.90
C PHE A 298 -0.13 7.02 -6.16
N TYR A 299 -1.35 7.51 -5.98
CA TYR A 299 -2.44 6.79 -5.31
C TYR A 299 -2.72 5.40 -5.93
N SER A 300 -2.52 5.26 -7.24
CA SER A 300 -2.73 4.01 -7.98
C SER A 300 -1.47 3.13 -8.05
N ALA A 301 -0.43 3.47 -7.28
CA ALA A 301 0.89 2.83 -7.27
C ALA A 301 1.63 2.92 -8.62
N ALA A 302 1.44 3.99 -9.40
CA ALA A 302 2.12 4.15 -10.69
C ALA A 302 3.67 4.21 -10.59
N TYR A 303 4.20 4.49 -9.39
CA TYR A 303 5.64 4.51 -9.10
C TYR A 303 6.09 3.27 -8.30
N GLY A 304 5.24 2.24 -8.23
CA GLY A 304 5.48 1.03 -7.46
C GLY A 304 4.69 0.97 -6.15
N LEU A 305 4.60 -0.24 -5.61
CA LEU A 305 4.05 -0.51 -4.29
C LEU A 305 5.03 -0.07 -3.19
N PRO A 306 4.57 0.17 -1.95
CA PRO A 306 5.48 0.36 -0.83
C PRO A 306 6.55 -0.76 -0.76
N GLY A 307 7.81 -0.38 -0.52
CA GLY A 307 8.98 -1.28 -0.59
C GLY A 307 9.60 -1.44 -1.98
N TYR A 308 8.94 -1.00 -3.06
CA TYR A 308 9.52 -1.07 -4.41
C TYR A 308 10.62 -0.03 -4.58
N LYS A 309 11.67 -0.41 -5.32
CA LYS A 309 12.83 0.44 -5.57
C LYS A 309 12.59 1.38 -6.74
N ILE A 310 12.83 2.65 -6.50
CA ILE A 310 12.84 3.72 -7.50
C ILE A 310 14.18 4.44 -7.45
N ARG A 311 14.58 5.00 -8.58
CA ARG A 311 15.79 5.81 -8.71
C ARG A 311 15.39 7.24 -9.08
N ILE A 312 15.95 8.20 -8.35
CA ILE A 312 15.73 9.62 -8.57
C ILE A 312 17.11 10.26 -8.66
N ALA A 313 17.42 10.89 -9.79
CA ALA A 313 18.79 11.26 -10.14
C ALA A 313 19.73 10.03 -10.08
N GLU A 314 20.75 10.02 -9.23
CA GLU A 314 21.71 8.92 -9.13
C GLU A 314 21.38 7.91 -8.03
N ASP A 315 20.56 8.30 -7.05
CA ASP A 315 20.32 7.55 -5.82
C ASP A 315 19.07 6.65 -5.89
N TRP A 316 19.13 5.55 -5.15
CA TRP A 316 18.04 4.59 -5.01
C TRP A 316 17.28 4.79 -3.71
N TYR A 317 15.96 4.75 -3.83
CA TYR A 317 15.00 4.85 -2.74
C TYR A 317 14.00 3.69 -2.81
N THR A 318 13.27 3.47 -1.74
CA THR A 318 12.05 2.66 -1.74
C THR A 318 10.82 3.55 -1.63
N VAL A 319 9.70 3.12 -2.20
CA VAL A 319 8.39 3.77 -2.01
C VAL A 319 7.90 3.50 -0.58
N ARG A 320 7.37 4.53 0.08
CA ARG A 320 6.74 4.42 1.41
C ARG A 320 5.33 5.02 1.40
N THR A 321 4.57 4.67 2.42
CA THR A 321 3.28 5.28 2.78
C THR A 321 3.48 6.46 3.74
N ASP A 322 2.51 7.39 3.73
CA ASP A 322 2.35 8.34 4.82
C ASP A 322 1.56 7.71 5.98
N LEU A 323 1.33 8.46 7.06
CA LEU A 323 0.67 7.97 8.29
C LEU A 323 -0.84 8.27 8.34
N SER A 324 -1.39 8.94 7.33
CA SER A 324 -2.78 9.45 7.38
C SER A 324 -3.67 8.90 6.27
N SER A 325 -3.12 8.62 5.08
CA SER A 325 -3.90 8.09 3.97
C SER A 325 -4.25 6.61 4.20
N PRO A 326 -5.40 6.15 3.69
CA PRO A 326 -5.77 4.72 3.70
C PRO A 326 -4.95 3.86 2.72
N GLY A 327 -4.16 4.48 1.85
CA GLY A 327 -3.26 3.82 0.89
C GLY A 327 -2.00 4.65 0.68
N LEU A 328 -1.52 4.74 -0.56
CA LEU A 328 -0.49 5.74 -0.93
C LEU A 328 -1.09 7.15 -0.89
N HIS A 329 -0.27 8.18 -0.72
CA HIS A 329 -0.77 9.56 -0.73
C HIS A 329 -1.05 10.04 -2.16
N LYS A 330 -2.06 10.90 -2.34
CA LYS A 330 -2.51 11.33 -3.69
C LYS A 330 -1.50 12.22 -4.43
N THR A 331 -0.81 13.11 -3.70
CA THR A 331 0.05 14.15 -4.29
C THR A 331 1.51 14.07 -3.85
N ARG A 332 1.84 13.12 -2.97
CA ARG A 332 3.18 12.95 -2.41
C ARG A 332 3.58 11.50 -2.52
N LEU A 333 4.83 11.25 -2.87
CA LEU A 333 5.43 9.93 -2.85
C LEU A 333 6.51 9.93 -1.77
N TYR A 334 6.30 9.18 -0.70
CA TYR A 334 7.22 9.15 0.43
C TYR A 334 8.39 8.21 0.14
N LEU A 335 9.57 8.58 0.64
CA LEU A 335 10.84 7.92 0.33
C LEU A 335 11.37 7.14 1.53
N GLY A 336 11.84 5.94 1.24
CA GLY A 336 12.64 5.15 2.17
C GLY A 336 14.02 4.83 1.62
N ASP A 337 14.93 4.43 2.49
CA ASP A 337 16.20 3.82 2.13
C ASP A 337 15.99 2.41 1.54
N LEU A 338 17.08 1.73 1.19
CA LEU A 338 17.01 0.37 0.63
C LEU A 338 16.58 -0.71 1.64
N ASN A 339 16.57 -0.40 2.94
CA ASN A 339 15.99 -1.25 3.98
C ASN A 339 14.52 -0.87 4.27
N GLY A 340 13.97 0.07 3.50
CA GLY A 340 12.63 0.55 3.66
C GLY A 340 12.43 1.46 4.86
N ARG A 341 13.47 2.09 5.44
CA ARG A 341 13.38 3.09 6.54
C ARG A 341 13.24 4.50 6.00
N GLU A 342 12.63 5.44 6.74
CA GLU A 342 12.45 6.81 6.25
C GLU A 342 13.78 7.50 5.91
N ILE A 343 13.82 8.18 4.77
CA ILE A 343 14.97 8.98 4.36
C ILE A 343 14.53 10.23 3.60
N GLY A 344 15.24 11.33 3.81
CA GLY A 344 15.11 12.52 2.98
C GLY A 344 15.75 12.33 1.61
N TYR A 345 15.30 13.09 0.62
CA TYR A 345 15.95 13.14 -0.69
C TYR A 345 17.39 13.65 -0.56
N LEU A 346 18.35 12.88 -1.09
CA LEU A 346 19.79 13.11 -0.94
C LEU A 346 20.38 14.07 -1.98
N GLY A 347 19.68 14.28 -3.09
CA GLY A 347 20.11 15.17 -4.17
C GLY A 347 19.76 16.63 -3.91
N SER A 348 20.24 17.51 -4.79
CA SER A 348 19.88 18.93 -4.76
C SER A 348 18.44 19.16 -5.21
N THR A 349 17.79 20.16 -4.63
CA THR A 349 16.43 20.61 -5.04
C THR A 349 16.37 20.89 -6.53
N ASP A 350 15.36 20.32 -7.21
CA ASP A 350 15.12 20.49 -8.64
C ASP A 350 13.64 20.23 -8.97
N THR A 351 13.22 20.61 -10.17
CA THR A 351 11.84 20.47 -10.65
C THR A 351 11.80 19.66 -11.93
N ALA A 352 10.66 19.00 -12.18
CA ALA A 352 10.45 18.21 -13.39
C ALA A 352 11.52 17.11 -13.61
N VAL A 353 11.90 16.45 -12.52
CA VAL A 353 12.86 15.34 -12.46
C VAL A 353 12.20 14.04 -12.91
N THR A 354 12.91 13.28 -13.75
CA THR A 354 12.49 11.93 -14.16
C THR A 354 12.82 10.92 -13.07
N VAL A 355 11.85 10.06 -12.76
CA VAL A 355 12.04 8.91 -11.87
C VAL A 355 12.15 7.65 -12.71
N TYR A 356 12.97 6.72 -12.25
CA TYR A 356 13.10 5.41 -12.86
C TYR A 356 12.67 4.34 -11.86
N GLU A 357 12.09 3.25 -12.34
CA GLU A 357 11.82 2.07 -11.53
C GLU A 357 12.85 0.99 -11.79
N TRP A 358 13.09 0.14 -10.80
CA TRP A 358 13.87 -1.08 -10.99
C TRP A 358 13.08 -2.06 -11.86
N THR A 359 13.64 -2.46 -13.02
CA THR A 359 13.02 -3.43 -13.94
C THR A 359 13.16 -4.89 -13.48
N LYS A 360 13.42 -5.09 -12.18
CA LYS A 360 13.64 -6.39 -11.53
C LYS A 360 14.90 -7.14 -12.01
N GLY A 361 15.69 -6.56 -12.92
CA GLY A 361 16.95 -7.11 -13.43
C GLY A 361 18.20 -6.35 -12.96
N TYR A 362 19.32 -6.61 -13.64
CA TYR A 362 20.60 -5.95 -13.35
C TYR A 362 21.26 -5.49 -14.64
N GLU A 363 22.05 -4.43 -14.53
CA GLU A 363 22.96 -3.97 -15.58
C GLU A 363 24.40 -4.22 -15.11
N TRP A 364 25.21 -4.85 -15.96
CA TRP A 364 26.61 -5.11 -15.68
C TRP A 364 27.48 -4.34 -16.66
N THR A 365 28.40 -3.53 -16.14
CA THR A 365 29.46 -2.92 -16.96
C THR A 365 30.70 -3.80 -16.87
N VAL A 366 31.22 -4.22 -18.02
CA VAL A 366 32.42 -5.07 -18.11
C VAL A 366 33.52 -4.32 -18.84
N ASP A 367 34.55 -3.90 -18.11
CA ASP A 367 35.76 -3.34 -18.71
C ASP A 367 36.78 -4.45 -18.93
N VAL A 368 37.05 -4.75 -20.20
CA VAL A 368 38.05 -5.75 -20.57
C VAL A 368 39.44 -5.13 -20.47
N LEU A 369 40.19 -5.50 -19.43
CA LEU A 369 41.47 -4.88 -19.09
C LEU A 369 42.64 -5.57 -19.80
N SER A 370 42.61 -6.91 -19.90
CA SER A 370 43.66 -7.68 -20.58
C SER A 370 43.11 -8.94 -21.25
N VAL A 371 43.54 -9.19 -22.49
CA VAL A 371 43.17 -10.33 -23.33
C VAL A 371 44.40 -10.90 -24.02
N SER A 372 44.40 -12.22 -24.23
CA SER A 372 45.49 -12.94 -24.93
C SER A 372 45.35 -12.91 -26.46
N SER A 373 44.33 -12.22 -26.98
CA SER A 373 43.90 -12.20 -28.38
C SER A 373 43.34 -10.82 -28.78
N PRO A 374 43.14 -10.51 -30.07
CA PRO A 374 42.55 -9.23 -30.49
C PRO A 374 41.19 -8.98 -29.82
N LEU A 375 40.91 -7.72 -29.47
CA LEU A 375 39.66 -7.33 -28.82
C LEU A 375 38.45 -7.77 -29.66
N GLY A 376 37.51 -8.46 -29.03
CA GLY A 376 36.27 -8.93 -29.65
C GLY A 376 35.03 -8.42 -28.93
N TYR A 377 33.86 -8.67 -29.52
CA TYR A 377 32.57 -8.34 -28.90
C TYR A 377 32.18 -9.38 -27.84
N ILE A 378 31.65 -8.90 -26.72
CA ILE A 378 30.92 -9.71 -25.76
C ILE A 378 29.58 -10.13 -26.37
N ARG A 379 29.14 -11.35 -26.08
CA ARG A 379 27.84 -11.89 -26.47
C ARG A 379 27.14 -12.45 -25.24
N ALA A 380 25.83 -12.50 -25.25
CA ALA A 380 25.05 -13.16 -24.22
C ALA A 380 24.20 -14.29 -24.80
N LYS A 381 23.91 -15.28 -23.96
CA LYS A 381 22.86 -16.27 -24.16
C LYS A 381 22.07 -16.38 -22.87
N ALA A 382 20.75 -16.46 -23.00
CA ALA A 382 19.84 -16.71 -21.88
C ALA A 382 19.28 -18.14 -22.02
N PRO A 383 19.98 -19.17 -21.52
CA PRO A 383 19.50 -20.54 -21.62
C PRO A 383 18.18 -20.76 -20.87
N ARG A 384 17.92 -20.00 -19.79
CA ARG A 384 16.66 -20.02 -19.02
C ARG A 384 16.56 -18.77 -18.14
N LEU A 385 15.65 -17.85 -18.42
CA LEU A 385 15.29 -16.77 -17.49
C LEU A 385 13.82 -16.87 -17.13
N TYR A 386 13.50 -16.38 -15.93
CA TYR A 386 12.14 -16.18 -15.47
C TYR A 386 12.02 -14.76 -14.91
N PRO A 387 10.91 -14.04 -15.17
CA PRO A 387 9.78 -14.43 -16.02
C PRO A 387 10.19 -14.71 -17.49
N GLU A 388 9.37 -15.44 -18.26
CA GLU A 388 9.75 -15.96 -19.59
C GLU A 388 10.09 -14.87 -20.62
N ASP A 389 9.65 -13.65 -20.39
CA ASP A 389 9.97 -12.45 -21.15
C ASP A 389 11.31 -11.79 -20.72
N GLY A 390 12.01 -12.36 -19.75
CA GLY A 390 13.34 -11.93 -19.32
C GLY A 390 14.37 -12.08 -20.45
N ILE A 391 15.12 -11.01 -20.70
CA ILE A 391 16.14 -10.95 -21.75
C ILE A 391 17.52 -10.60 -21.18
N VAL A 392 18.57 -11.04 -21.87
CA VAL A 392 19.93 -10.52 -21.67
C VAL A 392 20.37 -9.85 -22.95
N GLN A 393 20.65 -8.55 -22.87
CA GLN A 393 21.14 -7.75 -23.98
C GLN A 393 22.57 -7.28 -23.67
N VAL A 394 23.39 -7.23 -24.73
CA VAL A 394 24.71 -6.58 -24.70
C VAL A 394 24.61 -5.37 -25.62
N SER A 395 24.99 -4.19 -25.13
CA SER A 395 24.92 -2.92 -25.85
C SER A 395 26.27 -2.26 -25.99
#